data_AF-A0A2E9HXI7-F1
#
_entry.id   AF-A0A2E9HXI7-F1
#
_cell.length_a   1.000
_cell.length_b   1.000
_cell.length_c   1.000
_cell.angle_alpha   90.00
_cell.angle_beta   90.00
_cell.angle_gamma   90.00
#
_symmetry.space_group_name_H-M   'P 1'
#
loop_
_entity.id
_entity.type
_entity.pdbx_description
1 polymer ?
#
loop_
_entity_poly.entity_id
_entity_poly.type
_entity_poly.pdbx_seq_one_letter_code
_entity_poly.pdbx_strand_id
1 'polypeptide(L)'
;MNGLLAPESGPSQGDLAAWREDARRGEGSPWLKAAQADALARYALKFDEGVHMMEAVAPRFREPPRDVSWEILGVDEEGENWEDHRIPQLAYALFQKKLGWARRDGAVLQYKIWLRKAGE
;
A
#
# COMPACT_ATOMS: atom_id res chain seq x y z
N MET A 1 18.87 33.97 -3.82
CA MET A 1 18.42 32.88 -2.93
C MET A 1 17.07 32.41 -3.42
N ASN A 2 17.01 31.26 -4.11
CA ASN A 2 15.77 30.55 -4.40
C ASN A 2 16.16 29.07 -4.61
N GLY A 3 16.08 28.30 -3.52
CA GLY A 3 16.22 26.86 -3.58
C GLY A 3 14.99 26.28 -4.27
N LEU A 4 15.15 25.95 -5.55
CA LEU A 4 14.25 25.05 -6.25
C LEU A 4 14.16 23.77 -5.43
N LEU A 5 13.02 23.54 -4.78
CA LEU A 5 12.67 22.25 -4.20
C LEU A 5 12.80 21.23 -5.32
N ALA A 6 13.85 20.40 -5.29
CA ALA A 6 13.92 19.24 -6.14
C ALA A 6 12.63 18.43 -5.92
N PRO A 7 11.99 17.88 -6.98
CA PRO A 7 10.86 16.98 -6.77
C PRO A 7 11.29 15.91 -5.77
N GLU A 8 10.45 15.57 -4.79
CA GLU A 8 10.74 14.46 -3.87
C GLU A 8 11.07 13.24 -4.72
N SER A 9 12.36 12.92 -4.82
CA SER A 9 12.85 11.79 -5.57
C SER A 9 12.11 10.57 -5.03
N GLY A 10 11.48 9.80 -5.91
CA GLY A 10 10.80 8.56 -5.53
C GLY A 10 11.74 7.63 -4.76
N PRO A 11 11.20 6.58 -4.12
CA PRO A 11 12.02 5.67 -3.31
C PRO A 11 13.17 5.08 -4.15
N SER A 12 14.35 4.96 -3.55
CA SER A 12 15.48 4.33 -4.21
C SER A 12 15.27 2.82 -4.32
N GLN A 13 16.07 2.14 -5.16
CA GLN A 13 16.04 0.67 -5.19
C GLN A 13 16.45 0.05 -3.85
N GLY A 14 17.35 0.70 -3.10
CA GLY A 14 17.76 0.25 -1.77
C GLY A 14 16.60 0.30 -0.78
N ASP A 15 15.83 1.39 -0.81
CA ASP A 15 14.62 1.54 0.01
C ASP A 15 13.59 0.45 -0.32
N LEU A 16 13.31 0.24 -1.61
CA LEU A 16 12.35 -0.77 -2.06
C LEU A 16 12.77 -2.19 -1.67
N ALA A 17 14.07 -2.50 -1.74
CA ALA A 17 14.59 -3.79 -1.31
C ALA A 17 14.41 -3.99 0.19
N ALA A 18 14.79 -2.99 1.01
CA ALA A 18 14.62 -3.05 2.46
C ALA A 18 13.15 -3.20 2.86
N TRP A 19 12.26 -2.37 2.30
CA TRP A 19 10.83 -2.43 2.61
C TRP A 19 10.18 -3.74 2.19
N ARG A 20 10.63 -4.35 1.08
CA ARG A 20 10.17 -5.69 0.68
C ARG A 20 10.59 -6.75 1.70
N GLU A 21 11.83 -6.68 2.20
CA GLU A 21 12.28 -7.60 3.25
C GLU A 21 11.43 -7.48 4.52
N ASP A 22 11.10 -6.25 4.92
CA ASP A 22 10.23 -5.98 6.08
C ASP A 22 8.80 -6.47 5.83
N ALA A 23 8.25 -6.19 4.64
CA ALA A 23 6.88 -6.55 4.27
C ALA A 23 6.62 -8.07 4.21
N ARG A 24 7.66 -8.90 4.09
CA ARG A 24 7.55 -10.37 4.15
C ARG A 24 7.61 -10.92 5.58
N ARG A 25 7.88 -10.06 6.57
CA ARG A 25 7.99 -10.43 7.98
C ARG A 25 6.73 -10.01 8.75
N GLY A 26 6.61 -10.50 9.98
CA GLY A 26 5.40 -10.31 10.80
C GLY A 26 5.01 -8.86 11.02
N GLU A 27 5.97 -7.93 11.01
CA GLU A 27 5.68 -6.51 11.25
C GLU A 27 5.20 -5.74 10.01
N GLY A 28 5.35 -6.26 8.78
CA GLY A 28 4.98 -5.54 7.56
C GLY A 28 5.94 -4.41 7.18
N SER A 29 5.65 -3.70 6.08
CA SER A 29 6.45 -2.54 5.64
C SER A 29 6.46 -1.41 6.68
N PRO A 30 7.32 -0.39 6.57
CA PRO A 30 7.07 0.89 7.23
C PRO A 30 5.76 1.54 6.76
N TRP A 31 5.31 2.59 7.43
CA TRP A 31 4.17 3.40 6.99
C TRP A 31 4.57 4.27 5.79
N LEU A 32 3.93 4.02 4.64
CA LEU A 32 4.27 4.59 3.33
C LEU A 32 3.18 5.55 2.85
N LYS A 33 3.56 6.63 2.15
CA LYS A 33 2.60 7.43 1.37
C LYS A 33 2.07 6.58 0.19
N ALA A 34 0.91 6.93 -0.36
CA ALA A 34 0.28 6.20 -1.49
C ALA A 34 1.25 5.90 -2.65
N ALA A 35 2.07 6.87 -3.08
CA ALA A 35 3.01 6.68 -4.18
C ALA A 35 4.16 5.70 -3.83
N GLN A 36 4.60 5.69 -2.57
CA GLN A 36 5.62 4.76 -2.09
C GLN A 36 5.05 3.34 -1.94
N ALA A 37 3.80 3.24 -1.47
CA ALA A 37 3.06 2.00 -1.38
C ALA A 37 2.86 1.36 -2.77
N ASP A 38 2.47 2.14 -3.79
CA ASP A 38 2.40 1.67 -5.19
C ASP A 38 3.75 1.22 -5.73
N ALA A 39 4.81 1.99 -5.46
CA ALA A 39 6.15 1.63 -5.87
C ALA A 39 6.62 0.30 -5.26
N LEU A 40 6.34 0.06 -3.97
CA LEU A 40 6.65 -1.20 -3.29
C LEU A 40 5.86 -2.37 -3.87
N ALA A 41 4.54 -2.22 -4.00
CA ALA A 41 3.67 -3.28 -4.52
C ALA A 41 4.06 -3.66 -5.97
N ARG A 42 4.39 -2.67 -6.82
CA ARG A 42 4.89 -2.91 -8.18
C ARG A 42 6.27 -3.56 -8.20
N TYR A 43 7.15 -3.17 -7.27
CA TYR A 43 8.48 -3.76 -7.14
C TYR A 43 8.40 -5.25 -6.76
N ALA A 44 7.49 -5.62 -5.86
CA ALA A 44 7.27 -6.99 -5.41
C ALA A 44 6.90 -7.96 -6.55
N LEU A 45 6.18 -7.49 -7.57
CA LEU A 45 5.82 -8.30 -8.74
C LEU A 45 7.04 -8.89 -9.47
N LYS A 46 8.20 -8.22 -9.42
CA LYS A 46 9.44 -8.75 -10.03
C LYS A 46 9.93 -10.03 -9.36
N PHE A 47 9.45 -10.31 -8.15
CA PHE A 47 9.83 -11.45 -7.33
C PHE A 47 8.68 -12.44 -7.17
N ASP A 48 7.62 -12.32 -7.96
CA ASP A 48 6.42 -13.17 -7.89
C ASP A 48 5.74 -13.09 -6.52
N GLU A 49 5.67 -11.87 -5.98
CA GLU A 49 5.04 -11.56 -4.69
C GLU A 49 3.91 -10.55 -4.87
N GLY A 50 2.79 -10.82 -4.20
CA GLY A 50 1.59 -9.99 -4.18
C GLY A 50 1.33 -9.37 -2.81
N VAL A 51 0.49 -8.32 -2.78
CA VAL A 51 -0.02 -7.76 -1.53
C VAL A 51 -0.99 -8.75 -0.90
N HIS A 52 -0.65 -9.22 0.30
CA HIS A 52 -1.46 -10.17 1.06
C HIS A 52 -2.31 -9.48 2.15
N MET A 53 -1.84 -8.34 2.65
CA MET A 53 -2.59 -7.52 3.61
C MET A 53 -2.16 -6.06 3.48
N MET A 54 -3.08 -5.15 3.77
CA MET A 54 -2.80 -3.73 3.82
C MET A 54 -3.56 -3.08 4.98
N GLU A 55 -2.84 -2.30 5.77
CA GLU A 55 -3.44 -1.36 6.72
C GLU A 55 -3.34 0.06 6.16
N ALA A 56 -4.31 0.92 6.48
CA ALA A 56 -4.29 2.32 6.12
C ALA A 56 -4.63 3.20 7.32
N VAL A 57 -3.82 4.24 7.54
CA VAL A 57 -3.98 5.21 8.64
C VAL A 57 -3.93 6.65 8.12
N ALA A 58 -4.89 7.49 8.46
CA ALA A 58 -4.86 8.94 8.34
C ALA A 58 -3.99 9.52 9.47
N PRO A 59 -2.84 10.13 9.17
CA PRO A 59 -1.93 10.66 10.19
C PRO A 59 -2.49 11.91 10.90
N ARG A 60 -3.57 12.51 10.38
CA ARG A 60 -4.30 13.64 10.98
C ARG A 60 -5.78 13.54 10.65
N PHE A 61 -6.64 13.66 11.65
CA PHE A 61 -8.06 13.87 11.45
C PHE A 61 -8.29 15.31 10.96
N ARG A 62 -8.99 15.49 9.83
CA ARG A 62 -9.53 16.81 9.46
C ARG A 62 -10.78 17.06 10.30
N GLU A 63 -10.91 18.25 10.87
CA GLU A 63 -12.16 18.69 11.48
C GLU A 63 -13.13 19.23 10.41
N PRO A 64 -14.45 18.97 10.55
CA PRO A 64 -15.03 17.97 11.45
C PRO A 64 -14.63 16.56 10.99
N PRO A 65 -14.48 15.57 11.91
CA PRO A 65 -14.28 14.20 11.52
C PRO A 65 -15.49 13.78 10.68
N ARG A 66 -15.32 13.75 9.36
CA ARG A 66 -16.24 13.02 8.49
C ARG A 66 -15.86 11.56 8.73
N ASP A 67 -16.83 10.79 9.22
CA ASP A 67 -16.67 9.41 9.70
C ASP A 67 -15.48 8.71 9.04
N VAL A 68 -14.43 8.50 9.83
CA VAL A 68 -13.27 7.74 9.38
C VAL A 68 -13.65 6.28 9.59
N SER A 69 -14.31 5.70 8.59
CA SER A 69 -14.48 4.26 8.52
C SER A 69 -13.11 3.65 8.25
N TRP A 70 -12.41 3.33 9.34
CA TRP A 70 -11.18 2.54 9.30
C TRP A 70 -11.57 1.10 9.02
N GLU A 71 -11.52 0.69 7.76
CA GLU A 71 -11.61 -0.72 7.42
C GLU A 71 -10.21 -1.33 7.43
N ILE A 72 -10.01 -2.30 8.33
CA ILE A 72 -9.04 -3.36 8.07
C ILE A 72 -9.57 -4.07 6.83
N LEU A 73 -8.94 -3.82 5.68
CA LEU A 73 -9.37 -4.33 4.39
C LEU A 73 -9.07 -5.83 4.32
N GLY A 74 -10.10 -6.65 4.13
CA GLY A 74 -10.04 -8.11 4.24
C GLY A 74 -11.35 -8.79 4.67
N VAL A 75 -12.44 -8.03 4.89
CA VAL A 75 -13.82 -8.56 4.98
C VAL A 75 -14.66 -7.86 3.91
N ASP A 76 -14.17 -7.90 2.68
CA ASP A 76 -14.85 -7.35 1.53
C ASP A 76 -15.69 -8.46 0.84
N GLU A 77 -16.46 -8.10 -0.19
CA GLU A 77 -17.18 -9.09 -1.00
C GLU A 77 -16.21 -10.09 -1.67
N GLU A 78 -16.73 -11.24 -2.11
CA GLU A 78 -15.94 -12.24 -2.86
C GLU A 78 -15.29 -11.58 -4.09
N GLY A 79 -13.97 -11.77 -4.23
CA GLY A 79 -13.15 -11.13 -5.25
C GLY A 79 -12.53 -9.80 -4.83
N GLU A 80 -12.89 -9.25 -3.66
CA GLU A 80 -12.31 -8.03 -3.08
C GLU A 80 -11.45 -8.31 -1.83
N ASN A 81 -11.33 -9.59 -1.44
CA ASN A 81 -10.46 -10.04 -0.37
C ASN A 81 -9.08 -10.41 -0.89
N TRP A 82 -8.04 -10.14 -0.10
CA TRP A 82 -6.67 -10.48 -0.47
C TRP A 82 -6.46 -12.00 -0.65
N GLU A 83 -7.19 -12.82 0.11
CA GLU A 83 -7.11 -14.29 0.04
C GLU A 83 -7.60 -14.86 -1.31
N ASP A 84 -8.47 -14.14 -2.01
CA ASP A 84 -8.97 -14.51 -3.34
C ASP A 84 -7.88 -14.37 -4.41
N HIS A 85 -6.85 -13.57 -4.13
CA HIS A 85 -5.82 -13.18 -5.08
C HIS A 85 -4.47 -13.86 -4.79
N ARG A 86 -4.41 -15.17 -5.02
CA ARG A 86 -3.15 -15.94 -4.98
C ARG A 86 -2.19 -15.63 -6.14
N ILE A 87 -2.68 -14.90 -7.13
CA ILE A 87 -1.93 -14.43 -8.30
C ILE A 87 -1.46 -12.99 -8.01
N PRO A 88 -0.14 -12.72 -7.94
CA PRO A 88 0.39 -11.40 -7.57
C PRO A 88 -0.17 -10.23 -8.37
N GLN A 89 -0.42 -10.42 -9.66
CA GLN A 89 -0.94 -9.38 -10.55
C GLN A 89 -2.39 -9.01 -10.20
N LEU A 90 -3.21 -9.98 -9.79
CA LEU A 90 -4.58 -9.72 -9.35
C LEU A 90 -4.59 -9.02 -7.99
N ALA A 91 -3.71 -9.42 -7.07
CA ALA A 91 -3.51 -8.74 -5.79
C ALA A 91 -3.08 -7.28 -5.98
N TYR A 92 -2.18 -7.01 -6.95
CA TYR A 92 -1.79 -5.65 -7.30
C TYR A 92 -2.94 -4.83 -7.90
N ALA A 93 -3.79 -5.44 -8.74
CA ALA A 93 -4.96 -4.76 -9.29
C ALA A 93 -5.96 -4.36 -8.19
N LEU A 94 -6.22 -5.24 -7.23
CA LEU A 94 -7.03 -4.94 -6.05
C LEU A 94 -6.41 -3.80 -5.24
N PHE A 95 -5.10 -3.86 -4.98
CA PHE A 95 -4.36 -2.80 -4.30
C PHE A 95 -4.52 -1.43 -4.98
N GLN A 96 -4.37 -1.37 -6.31
CA GLN A 96 -4.57 -0.11 -7.04
C GLN A 96 -6.00 0.41 -6.97
N LYS A 97 -6.99 -0.50 -7.01
CA LYS A 97 -8.41 -0.15 -6.83
C LYS A 97 -8.65 0.52 -5.48
N LYS A 98 -8.13 -0.07 -4.39
CA LYS A 98 -8.28 0.45 -3.02
C LYS A 98 -7.55 1.78 -2.81
N LEU A 99 -6.34 1.96 -3.37
CA LEU A 99 -5.69 3.27 -3.40
C LEU A 99 -6.50 4.32 -4.17
N GLY A 100 -7.14 3.91 -5.27
CA GLY A 100 -8.00 4.77 -6.08
C GLY A 100 -9.22 5.29 -5.32
N TRP A 101 -9.83 4.47 -4.47
CA TRP A 101 -10.95 4.88 -3.60
C TRP A 101 -10.52 5.97 -2.61
N ALA A 102 -9.45 5.73 -1.85
CA ALA A 102 -8.93 6.73 -0.90
C ALA A 102 -8.62 8.08 -1.58
N ARG A 103 -8.03 8.04 -2.79
CA ARG A 103 -7.76 9.25 -3.57
C ARG A 103 -9.04 9.95 -4.02
N ARG A 104 -10.05 9.21 -4.49
CA ARG A 104 -11.35 9.75 -4.92
C ARG A 104 -12.04 10.50 -3.78
N ASP A 105 -11.94 9.96 -2.58
CA ASP A 105 -12.58 10.52 -1.38
C ASP A 105 -11.76 11.67 -0.75
N GLY A 106 -10.61 12.01 -1.36
CA GLY A 106 -9.72 13.07 -0.87
C GLY A 106 -9.04 12.72 0.45
N ALA A 107 -8.99 11.44 0.80
CA ALA A 107 -8.33 10.96 2.01
C ALA A 107 -6.81 11.10 1.88
N VAL A 108 -6.16 11.49 2.98
CA VAL A 108 -4.71 11.53 3.09
C VAL A 108 -4.30 10.44 4.06
N LEU A 109 -3.83 9.32 3.52
CA LEU A 109 -3.50 8.12 4.29
C LEU A 109 -2.03 7.75 4.13
N GLN A 110 -1.53 7.01 5.12
CA GLN A 110 -0.32 6.22 5.09
C GLN A 110 -0.71 4.74 5.11
N TYR A 111 0.10 3.90 4.48
CA TYR A 111 -0.21 2.52 4.22
C TYR A 111 0.90 1.62 4.75
N LYS A 112 0.51 0.49 5.30
CA LYS A 112 1.40 -0.60 5.70
C LYS A 112 1.05 -1.83 4.90
N ILE A 113 2.05 -2.48 4.31
CA ILE A 113 1.85 -3.57 3.36
C ILE A 113 2.54 -4.83 3.87
N TRP A 114 1.86 -5.96 3.74
CA TRP A 114 2.45 -7.29 3.84
C TRP A 114 2.43 -7.95 2.47
N LEU A 115 3.55 -8.59 2.14
CA LEU A 115 3.76 -9.28 0.88
C LEU A 115 3.83 -10.78 1.11
N ARG A 116 3.31 -11.54 0.16
CA ARG A 116 3.42 -13.00 0.15
C ARG A 116 3.76 -13.49 -1.25
N LYS A 117 4.48 -14.62 -1.33
CA LYS A 117 4.77 -15.33 -2.58
C LYS A 117 3.49 -15.85 -3.22
N ALA A 118 3.51 -15.97 -4.55
CA ALA A 118 2.42 -16.60 -5.28
C ALA A 118 2.16 -18.03 -4.76
N GLY A 119 0.89 -18.35 -4.52
CA GLY A 119 0.46 -19.69 -4.13
C GLY A 119 0.69 -20.09 -2.66
N GLU A 120 1.31 -19.23 -1.85
CA GLU A 120 1.38 -19.34 -0.38
C GLU A 120 0.19 -18.62 0.28
#